data_AF-A0A1I4A5X7-F1
#
_entry.id   AF-A0A1I4A5X7-F1
#
_cell.length_a   1.000
_cell.length_b   1.000
_cell.length_c   1.000
_cell.angle_alpha   90.00
_cell.angle_beta   90.00
_cell.angle_gamma   90.00
#
_symmetry.space_group_name_H-M   'P 1'
#
loop_
_entity.id
_entity.type
_entity.pdbx_description
1 polymer ?
#
loop_
_entity_poly.entity_id
_entity_poly.type
_entity_poly.pdbx_seq_one_letter_code
_entity_poly.pdbx_strand_id
1 'polypeptide(L)'
;MFRFIHAADIHLDSPLRGLESYPDAPVEQIRGAARRAFDNLVSLAIDEGVAFVLLAGDLFDGDWKDYNTGLYFTHRMGRLREAGIRVFLVSGNHDAASSLTRALSLPDNVTIFSHKKPETKVLDELGVAIHGQSFAGRSVTEDLSRAYPQALPGLCNIGLLHTSLTGRAGHEPYAPCTLEGLASKGYDYWALGHVHQGEVVQTHQWVVFSGNIQARHIREAGAKGCRLVTVEDGRITDAEFRCLDVLRFALCRVDLSPCERIEAVADRVREAMECERRDAEGRPVALRVVLEGRSALHEQLHRLEERLRDDFRVMAADLGDVWLEKLRIATKPLASGGDAPDADSPLGGLVQAIAQLRLDSVPLTEMVPEFEALRSKLPAELLGDADPFGPDEEGLAMLRDEVREMLMARLQEGA
;
A
#
# COMPACT_ATOMS: atom_id res chain seq x y z
N MET A 1 11.21 -6.88 -31.15
CA MET A 1 10.95 -6.09 -29.94
C MET A 1 9.46 -6.10 -29.66
N PHE A 2 9.05 -6.31 -28.41
CA PHE A 2 7.67 -6.13 -27.96
C PHE A 2 7.66 -5.65 -26.50
N ARG A 3 6.49 -5.23 -26.01
CA ARG A 3 6.30 -4.78 -24.64
C ARG A 3 5.15 -5.54 -23.98
N PHE A 4 5.20 -5.71 -22.66
CA PHE A 4 4.10 -6.24 -21.86
C PHE A 4 3.90 -5.43 -20.59
N ILE A 5 2.71 -5.49 -19.99
CA ILE A 5 2.44 -4.88 -18.69
C ILE A 5 2.47 -5.95 -17.61
N HIS A 6 3.10 -5.64 -16.48
CA HIS A 6 2.99 -6.38 -15.23
C HIS A 6 2.32 -5.49 -14.18
N ALA A 7 1.17 -5.93 -13.68
CA ALA A 7 0.45 -5.32 -12.55
C ALA A 7 -0.04 -6.39 -11.57
N ALA A 8 -0.33 -5.99 -10.34
CA ALA A 8 -0.82 -6.84 -9.26
C ALA A 8 -1.72 -6.01 -8.32
N ASP A 9 -2.35 -6.68 -7.36
CA ASP A 9 -2.96 -6.04 -6.18
C ASP A 9 -3.93 -4.93 -6.58
N ILE A 10 -4.80 -5.23 -7.55
CA ILE A 10 -5.74 -4.28 -8.14
C ILE A 10 -6.85 -3.93 -7.14
N HIS A 11 -7.29 -4.92 -6.34
CA HIS A 11 -8.30 -4.76 -5.30
C HIS A 11 -9.54 -3.99 -5.78
N LEU A 12 -10.11 -4.41 -6.91
CA LEU A 12 -11.27 -3.73 -7.52
C LEU A 12 -12.41 -3.57 -6.52
N ASP A 13 -12.94 -2.34 -6.47
CA ASP A 13 -14.03 -1.91 -5.58
C ASP A 13 -13.74 -2.04 -4.07
N SER A 14 -12.48 -2.25 -3.68
CA SER A 14 -12.05 -2.11 -2.29
C SER A 14 -12.17 -0.64 -1.86
N PRO A 15 -12.76 -0.34 -0.68
CA PRO A 15 -12.91 1.03 -0.22
C PRO A 15 -11.56 1.65 0.15
N LEU A 16 -11.36 2.92 -0.19
CA LEU A 16 -10.22 3.70 0.29
C LEU A 16 -10.47 4.10 1.74
N ARG A 17 -9.78 3.44 2.67
CA ARG A 17 -10.02 3.55 4.12
C ARG A 17 -9.42 4.86 4.67
N GLY A 18 -10.11 5.44 5.65
CA GLY A 18 -9.68 6.66 6.35
C GLY A 18 -10.10 7.98 5.68
N LEU A 19 -10.67 7.94 4.48
CA LEU A 19 -11.14 9.15 3.78
C LEU A 19 -12.64 9.43 4.00
N GLU A 20 -13.44 8.39 4.23
CA GLU A 20 -14.91 8.46 4.27
C GLU A 20 -15.47 9.21 5.50
N SER A 21 -14.65 9.40 6.53
CA SER A 21 -15.05 10.00 7.81
C SER A 21 -15.12 11.54 7.79
N TYR A 22 -14.72 12.17 6.68
CA TYR A 22 -14.51 13.61 6.64
C TYR A 22 -15.52 14.32 5.72
N PRO A 23 -16.19 15.39 6.21
CA PRO A 23 -17.25 16.07 5.47
C PRO A 23 -16.84 16.62 4.10
N ASP A 24 -15.58 17.02 3.97
CA ASP A 24 -15.05 17.69 2.78
C ASP A 24 -14.29 16.75 1.83
N ALA A 25 -14.29 15.45 2.12
CA ALA A 25 -13.60 14.47 1.28
C ALA A 25 -14.28 14.37 -0.10
N PRO A 26 -13.53 14.22 -1.21
CA PRO A 26 -14.10 14.09 -2.54
C PRO A 26 -14.68 12.67 -2.74
N VAL A 27 -15.80 12.37 -2.07
CA VAL A 27 -16.40 11.03 -1.95
C VAL A 27 -16.60 10.34 -3.31
N GLU A 28 -17.05 11.08 -4.33
CA GLU A 28 -17.26 10.53 -5.68
C GLU A 28 -15.94 10.18 -6.39
N GLN A 29 -14.89 10.98 -6.16
CA GLN A 29 -13.56 10.63 -6.67
C GLN A 29 -13.02 9.40 -5.92
N ILE A 30 -13.22 9.32 -4.61
CA ILE A 30 -12.75 8.22 -3.77
C ILE A 30 -13.41 6.89 -4.15
N ARG A 31 -14.75 6.85 -4.27
CA ARG A 31 -15.52 5.63 -4.54
C ARG A 31 -15.20 4.97 -5.87
N GLY A 32 -14.77 5.74 -6.87
CA GLY A 32 -14.41 5.23 -8.19
C GLY A 32 -12.90 5.09 -8.44
N ALA A 33 -12.05 5.35 -7.44
CA ALA A 33 -10.61 5.49 -7.66
C ALA A 33 -9.97 4.21 -8.22
N ALA A 34 -10.24 3.06 -7.59
CA ALA A 34 -9.72 1.76 -8.03
C ALA A 34 -10.14 1.42 -9.48
N ARG A 35 -11.42 1.65 -9.83
CA ARG A 35 -11.92 1.44 -11.20
C ARG A 35 -11.22 2.36 -12.20
N ARG A 36 -11.07 3.65 -11.90
CA ARG A 36 -10.40 4.60 -12.81
C ARG A 36 -8.91 4.30 -12.96
N ALA A 37 -8.21 3.89 -11.89
CA ALA A 37 -6.83 3.43 -12.00
C ALA A 37 -6.73 2.18 -12.89
N PHE A 38 -7.70 1.26 -12.80
CA PHE A 38 -7.77 0.11 -13.70
C PHE A 38 -8.10 0.51 -15.15
N ASP A 39 -8.92 1.55 -15.35
CA ASP A 39 -9.16 2.13 -16.68
C ASP A 39 -7.90 2.74 -17.29
N ASN A 40 -7.07 3.39 -16.45
CA ASN A 40 -5.77 3.90 -16.87
C ASN A 40 -4.86 2.74 -17.28
N LEU A 41 -4.85 1.62 -16.55
CA LEU A 41 -4.08 0.41 -16.92
C LEU A 41 -4.50 -0.11 -18.29
N VAL A 42 -5.80 -0.26 -18.51
CA VAL A 42 -6.36 -0.78 -19.76
C VAL A 42 -6.05 0.17 -20.92
N SER A 43 -6.15 1.47 -20.70
CA SER A 43 -5.86 2.48 -21.73
C SER A 43 -4.37 2.50 -22.04
N LEU A 44 -3.49 2.48 -21.03
CA LEU A 44 -2.04 2.37 -21.21
C LEU A 44 -1.67 1.11 -22.01
N ALA A 45 -2.26 -0.04 -21.72
CA ALA A 45 -2.01 -1.27 -22.46
C ALA A 45 -2.31 -1.13 -23.96
N ILE A 46 -3.44 -0.50 -24.27
CA ILE A 46 -3.90 -0.25 -25.65
C ILE A 46 -3.00 0.79 -26.33
N ASP A 47 -2.73 1.90 -25.67
CA ASP A 47 -1.96 3.02 -26.20
C ASP A 47 -0.50 2.62 -26.50
N GLU A 48 0.09 1.79 -25.63
CA GLU A 48 1.45 1.26 -25.83
C GLU A 48 1.50 0.06 -26.78
N GLY A 49 0.35 -0.47 -27.20
CA GLY A 49 0.25 -1.63 -28.09
C GLY A 49 0.92 -2.88 -27.51
N VAL A 50 0.71 -3.15 -26.21
CA VAL A 50 1.42 -4.23 -25.52
C VAL A 50 0.96 -5.61 -26.01
N ALA A 51 1.87 -6.56 -26.06
CA ALA A 51 1.60 -7.90 -26.57
C ALA A 51 0.68 -8.71 -25.63
N PHE A 52 0.81 -8.48 -24.32
CA PHE A 52 -0.03 -9.06 -23.28
C PHE A 52 0.07 -8.27 -21.97
N VAL A 53 -0.87 -8.55 -21.07
CA VAL A 53 -0.92 -8.03 -19.70
C VAL A 53 -0.81 -9.21 -18.73
N LEU A 54 0.03 -9.08 -17.70
CA LEU A 54 0.17 -10.00 -16.59
C LEU A 54 -0.49 -9.39 -15.35
N LEU A 55 -1.39 -10.15 -14.72
CA LEU A 55 -2.06 -9.80 -13.47
C LEU A 55 -1.63 -10.79 -12.37
N ALA A 56 -0.74 -10.34 -11.48
CA ALA A 56 -0.08 -11.18 -10.48
C ALA A 56 -0.88 -11.33 -9.16
N GLY A 57 -2.18 -11.58 -9.24
CA GLY A 57 -3.04 -11.82 -8.08
C GLY A 57 -3.67 -10.57 -7.46
N ASP A 58 -4.57 -10.85 -6.51
CA ASP A 58 -5.43 -9.91 -5.79
C ASP A 58 -6.14 -8.91 -6.72
N LEU A 59 -6.84 -9.46 -7.70
CA LEU A 59 -7.70 -8.67 -8.58
C LEU A 59 -8.91 -8.09 -7.83
N PHE A 60 -9.48 -8.87 -6.91
CA PHE A 60 -10.63 -8.51 -6.09
C PHE A 60 -10.29 -8.59 -4.59
N ASP A 61 -11.10 -7.96 -3.73
CA ASP A 61 -10.90 -7.93 -2.27
C ASP A 61 -11.71 -9.02 -1.51
N GLY A 62 -12.26 -10.02 -2.22
CA GLY A 62 -12.90 -11.22 -1.63
C GLY A 62 -14.39 -11.10 -1.25
N ASP A 63 -14.90 -9.91 -0.90
CA ASP A 63 -16.22 -9.71 -0.26
C ASP A 63 -17.27 -8.95 -1.11
N TRP A 64 -17.27 -9.14 -2.44
CA TRP A 64 -18.36 -8.66 -3.28
C TRP A 64 -19.72 -9.29 -2.97
N LYS A 65 -20.69 -8.41 -2.67
CA LYS A 65 -22.10 -8.75 -2.45
C LYS A 65 -22.91 -8.86 -3.75
N ASP A 66 -22.38 -8.33 -4.86
CA ASP A 66 -23.07 -8.30 -6.16
C ASP A 66 -22.14 -8.59 -7.35
N TYR A 67 -22.74 -8.81 -8.53
CA TYR A 67 -22.05 -9.24 -9.75
C TYR A 67 -21.42 -8.08 -10.54
N ASN A 68 -21.56 -6.83 -10.09
CA ASN A 68 -21.22 -5.64 -10.88
C ASN A 68 -19.71 -5.49 -11.10
N THR A 69 -18.89 -5.78 -10.09
CA THR A 69 -17.42 -5.74 -10.20
C THR A 69 -16.90 -6.72 -11.26
N GLY A 70 -17.56 -7.87 -11.40
CA GLY A 70 -17.21 -8.90 -12.37
C GLY A 70 -17.60 -8.51 -13.79
N LEU A 71 -18.81 -7.97 -13.97
CA LEU A 71 -19.22 -7.39 -15.24
C LEU A 71 -18.30 -6.27 -15.69
N TYR A 72 -17.91 -5.39 -14.75
CA TYR A 72 -16.95 -4.33 -15.00
C TYR A 72 -15.61 -4.88 -15.50
N PHE A 73 -15.02 -5.83 -14.76
CA PHE A 73 -13.77 -6.47 -15.16
C PHE A 73 -13.87 -7.14 -16.53
N THR A 74 -14.90 -7.97 -16.75
CA THR A 74 -15.15 -8.66 -18.02
C THR A 74 -15.25 -7.68 -19.19
N HIS A 75 -15.91 -6.54 -19.00
CA HIS A 75 -16.01 -5.52 -20.04
C HIS A 75 -14.65 -4.87 -20.35
N ARG A 76 -13.79 -4.63 -19.35
CA ARG A 76 -12.42 -4.15 -19.59
C ARG A 76 -11.54 -5.17 -20.28
N MET A 77 -11.67 -6.44 -19.94
CA MET A 77 -11.00 -7.52 -20.68
C MET A 77 -11.48 -7.59 -22.13
N GLY A 78 -12.76 -7.31 -22.39
CA GLY A 78 -13.32 -7.16 -23.73
C GLY A 78 -12.66 -6.05 -24.55
N ARG A 79 -12.35 -4.89 -23.94
CA ARG A 79 -11.59 -3.81 -24.61
C ARG A 79 -10.18 -4.26 -25.00
N LEU A 80 -9.49 -4.98 -24.11
CA LEU A 80 -8.18 -5.54 -24.42
C LEU A 80 -8.27 -6.59 -25.54
N ARG A 81 -9.32 -7.41 -25.56
CA ARG A 81 -9.57 -8.38 -26.63
C ARG A 81 -9.74 -7.69 -27.99
N GLU A 82 -10.52 -6.62 -28.04
CA GLU A 82 -10.74 -5.84 -29.27
C GLU A 82 -9.44 -5.24 -29.81
N ALA A 83 -8.50 -4.92 -28.93
CA ALA A 83 -7.15 -4.47 -29.28
C ALA A 83 -6.17 -5.63 -29.58
N GLY A 84 -6.60 -6.90 -29.50
CA GLY A 84 -5.74 -8.08 -29.72
C GLY A 84 -4.79 -8.40 -28.56
N ILE A 85 -5.03 -7.84 -27.37
CA ILE A 85 -4.16 -7.97 -26.20
C ILE A 85 -4.62 -9.14 -25.33
N ARG A 86 -3.70 -10.08 -25.08
CA ARG A 86 -3.93 -11.24 -24.20
C ARG A 86 -3.71 -10.87 -22.74
N VAL A 87 -4.42 -11.53 -21.84
CA VAL A 87 -4.30 -11.32 -20.39
C VAL A 87 -4.02 -12.65 -19.71
N PHE A 88 -2.99 -12.68 -18.88
CA PHE A 88 -2.60 -13.85 -18.08
C PHE A 88 -2.71 -13.49 -16.60
N LEU A 89 -3.44 -14.30 -15.85
CA LEU A 89 -3.81 -14.01 -14.47
C LEU A 89 -3.52 -15.21 -13.56
N VAL A 90 -2.92 -14.95 -12.41
CA VAL A 90 -2.94 -15.84 -11.25
C VAL A 90 -3.85 -15.24 -10.18
N SER A 91 -4.56 -16.07 -9.42
CA SER A 91 -5.38 -15.62 -8.29
C SER A 91 -4.54 -15.49 -7.02
N GLY A 92 -4.71 -14.39 -6.30
CA GLY A 92 -4.13 -14.18 -4.97
C GLY A 92 -5.00 -14.74 -3.84
N ASN A 93 -4.68 -14.38 -2.60
CA ASN A 93 -5.43 -14.84 -1.42
C ASN A 93 -6.87 -14.32 -1.40
N HIS A 94 -7.11 -13.08 -1.86
CA HIS A 94 -8.47 -12.51 -1.86
C HIS A 94 -9.35 -13.11 -2.96
N ASP A 95 -8.78 -13.32 -4.14
CA ASP A 95 -9.48 -13.90 -5.28
C ASP A 95 -9.94 -15.34 -4.99
N ALA A 96 -9.07 -16.14 -4.38
CA ALA A 96 -9.30 -17.56 -4.09
C ALA A 96 -10.39 -17.78 -3.04
N ALA A 97 -10.63 -16.80 -2.17
CA ALA A 97 -11.67 -16.86 -1.16
C ALA A 97 -13.09 -16.78 -1.76
N SER A 98 -13.25 -16.23 -2.97
CA SER A 98 -14.57 -15.93 -3.50
C SER A 98 -15.10 -16.95 -4.52
N SER A 99 -16.29 -17.46 -4.25
CA SER A 99 -17.03 -18.34 -5.16
C SER A 99 -17.55 -17.63 -6.41
N LEU A 100 -17.80 -16.31 -6.33
CA LEU A 100 -18.27 -15.49 -7.46
C LEU A 100 -17.18 -15.32 -8.52
N THR A 101 -15.90 -15.18 -8.11
CA THR A 101 -14.75 -15.12 -9.03
C THR A 101 -14.72 -16.34 -9.95
N ARG A 102 -15.00 -17.52 -9.37
CA ARG A 102 -14.94 -18.81 -10.07
C ARG A 102 -16.08 -19.02 -11.07
N ALA A 103 -17.17 -18.25 -10.97
CA ALA A 103 -18.35 -18.36 -11.82
C ALA A 103 -18.39 -17.33 -12.97
N LEU A 104 -17.42 -16.43 -13.05
CA LEU A 104 -17.36 -15.42 -14.11
C LEU A 104 -17.01 -16.05 -15.46
N SER A 105 -17.86 -15.77 -16.45
CA SER A 105 -17.54 -16.04 -17.85
C SER A 105 -16.64 -14.93 -18.37
N LEU A 106 -15.37 -15.26 -18.58
CA LEU A 106 -14.37 -14.32 -19.08
C LEU A 106 -14.22 -14.39 -20.60
N PRO A 107 -13.79 -13.30 -21.24
CA PRO A 107 -13.41 -13.32 -22.64
C PRO A 107 -12.28 -14.33 -22.92
N ASP A 108 -12.21 -14.82 -24.15
CA ASP A 108 -11.24 -15.82 -24.62
C ASP A 108 -9.78 -15.34 -24.64
N ASN A 109 -9.53 -14.04 -24.61
CA ASN A 109 -8.18 -13.47 -24.44
C ASN A 109 -7.66 -13.54 -23.00
N VAL A 110 -8.49 -13.95 -22.03
CA VAL A 110 -8.10 -14.06 -20.62
C VAL A 110 -7.80 -15.50 -20.26
N THR A 111 -6.58 -15.75 -19.79
CA THR A 111 -6.14 -17.04 -19.27
C THR A 111 -5.91 -16.95 -17.77
N ILE A 112 -6.69 -17.70 -16.99
CA ILE A 112 -6.43 -17.90 -15.55
C ILE A 112 -5.63 -19.17 -15.37
N PHE A 113 -4.50 -19.09 -14.67
CA PHE A 113 -3.69 -20.25 -14.33
C PHE A 113 -4.35 -21.12 -13.26
N SER A 114 -4.16 -22.43 -13.35
CA SER A 114 -4.69 -23.38 -12.38
C SER A 114 -4.12 -23.16 -10.97
N HIS A 115 -4.92 -23.42 -9.95
CA HIS A 115 -4.44 -23.48 -8.57
C HIS A 115 -3.83 -24.84 -8.20
N LYS A 116 -4.11 -25.89 -8.98
CA LYS A 116 -3.73 -27.27 -8.63
C LYS A 116 -2.26 -27.57 -8.86
N LYS A 117 -1.68 -26.94 -9.90
CA LYS A 117 -0.27 -27.09 -10.28
C LYS A 117 0.13 -25.92 -11.19
N PRO A 118 1.42 -25.58 -11.30
CA PRO A 118 1.90 -24.64 -12.28
C PRO A 118 1.56 -25.08 -13.70
N GLU A 119 1.14 -24.14 -14.54
CA GLU A 119 0.97 -24.35 -15.97
C GLU A 119 1.90 -23.43 -16.75
N THR A 120 2.15 -23.79 -18.01
CA THR A 120 2.94 -22.98 -18.93
C THR A 120 2.10 -22.66 -20.17
N LYS A 121 2.11 -21.39 -20.57
CA LYS A 121 1.51 -20.92 -21.81
C LYS A 121 2.62 -20.38 -22.69
N VAL A 122 2.82 -21.01 -23.85
CA VAL A 122 3.82 -20.61 -24.83
C VAL A 122 3.17 -19.72 -25.87
N LEU A 123 3.81 -18.59 -26.17
CA LEU A 123 3.45 -17.65 -27.22
C LEU A 123 4.54 -17.77 -28.29
N ASP A 124 4.40 -18.74 -29.18
CA ASP A 124 5.43 -19.12 -30.16
C ASP A 124 5.83 -17.93 -31.05
N GLU A 125 4.86 -17.11 -31.43
CA GLU A 125 5.08 -15.91 -32.25
C GLU A 125 5.89 -14.80 -31.56
N LEU A 126 6.01 -14.85 -30.23
CA LEU A 126 6.85 -13.94 -29.44
C LEU A 126 8.12 -14.61 -28.90
N GLY A 127 8.22 -15.94 -28.99
CA GLY A 127 9.28 -16.69 -28.32
C GLY A 127 9.21 -16.57 -26.79
N VAL A 128 8.01 -16.57 -26.20
CA VAL A 128 7.79 -16.37 -24.76
C VAL A 128 7.12 -17.59 -24.13
N ALA A 129 7.57 -17.96 -22.93
CA ALA A 129 6.87 -18.91 -22.07
C ALA A 129 6.44 -18.23 -20.76
N ILE A 130 5.15 -18.26 -20.46
CA ILE A 130 4.58 -17.72 -19.22
C ILE A 130 4.21 -18.88 -18.31
N HIS A 131 4.81 -18.92 -17.13
CA HIS A 131 4.59 -19.94 -16.11
C HIS A 131 3.81 -19.33 -14.95
N GLY A 132 2.71 -19.94 -14.54
CA GLY A 132 1.90 -19.40 -13.45
C GLY A 132 1.14 -20.46 -12.67
N GLN A 133 0.83 -20.15 -11.42
CA GLN A 133 0.00 -20.94 -10.53
C GLN A 133 -0.80 -20.00 -9.62
N SER A 134 -2.12 -20.22 -9.56
CA SER A 134 -3.03 -19.50 -8.67
C SER A 134 -3.03 -20.07 -7.26
N PHE A 135 -3.49 -19.30 -6.28
CA PHE A 135 -3.75 -19.80 -4.93
C PHE A 135 -4.99 -20.71 -4.89
N ALA A 136 -4.92 -21.77 -4.09
CA ALA A 136 -6.03 -22.69 -3.88
C ALA A 136 -7.05 -22.18 -2.86
N GLY A 137 -6.66 -21.23 -2.01
CA GLY A 137 -7.47 -20.63 -0.96
C GLY A 137 -6.80 -19.40 -0.35
N ARG A 138 -7.44 -18.81 0.66
CA ARG A 138 -6.99 -17.56 1.30
C ARG A 138 -5.65 -17.67 2.01
N SER A 139 -5.30 -18.84 2.53
CA SER A 139 -4.02 -19.10 3.17
C SER A 139 -3.28 -20.20 2.42
N VAL A 140 -2.15 -19.83 1.83
CA VAL A 140 -1.18 -20.73 1.24
C VAL A 140 0.12 -20.49 2.00
N THR A 141 0.62 -21.50 2.71
CA THR A 141 1.87 -21.42 3.49
C THR A 141 3.02 -22.17 2.82
N GLU A 142 2.73 -22.86 1.72
CA GLU A 142 3.70 -23.64 0.95
C GLU A 142 4.43 -22.76 -0.07
N ASP A 143 5.71 -23.02 -0.29
CA ASP A 143 6.49 -22.40 -1.37
C ASP A 143 6.08 -22.97 -2.74
N LEU A 144 5.12 -22.30 -3.39
CA LEU A 144 4.62 -22.69 -4.71
C LEU A 144 5.73 -22.66 -5.78
N SER A 145 6.73 -21.79 -5.64
CA SER A 145 7.80 -21.64 -6.65
C SER A 145 8.57 -22.94 -6.86
N ARG A 146 8.64 -23.81 -5.85
CA ARG A 146 9.34 -25.11 -5.93
C ARG A 146 8.80 -25.99 -7.04
N ALA A 147 7.48 -25.98 -7.25
CA ALA A 147 6.80 -26.80 -8.26
C ALA A 147 6.91 -26.24 -9.68
N TYR A 148 7.34 -24.98 -9.85
CA TYR A 148 7.46 -24.37 -11.18
C TYR A 148 8.50 -25.12 -12.02
N PRO A 149 8.27 -25.27 -13.34
CA PRO A 149 9.20 -25.95 -14.21
C PRO A 149 10.53 -25.20 -14.34
N GLN A 150 11.52 -25.84 -14.96
CA GLN A 150 12.73 -25.16 -15.40
C GLN A 150 12.44 -24.36 -16.68
N ALA A 151 13.22 -23.30 -16.91
CA ALA A 151 13.12 -22.49 -18.12
C ALA A 151 13.16 -23.35 -19.39
N LEU A 152 12.26 -23.05 -20.32
CA LEU A 152 12.24 -23.63 -21.65
C LEU A 152 13.36 -23.02 -22.49
N PRO A 153 14.31 -23.82 -23.00
CA PRO A 153 15.43 -23.29 -23.78
C PRO A 153 14.99 -22.54 -25.03
N GLY A 154 15.64 -21.40 -25.32
CA GLY A 154 15.38 -20.62 -26.53
C GLY A 154 14.15 -19.72 -26.47
N LEU A 155 13.46 -19.65 -25.33
CA LEU A 155 12.34 -18.74 -25.08
C LEU A 155 12.69 -17.75 -23.96
N CYS A 156 12.05 -16.58 -23.97
CA CYS A 156 12.00 -15.67 -22.84
C CYS A 156 11.01 -16.25 -21.81
N ASN A 157 11.51 -16.70 -20.66
CA ASN A 157 10.72 -17.35 -19.63
C ASN A 157 10.28 -16.34 -18.57
N ILE A 158 8.98 -16.27 -18.33
CA ILE A 158 8.35 -15.34 -17.39
C ILE A 158 7.59 -16.13 -16.34
N GLY A 159 7.96 -15.99 -15.07
CA GLY A 159 7.19 -16.51 -13.95
C GLY A 159 6.17 -15.49 -13.46
N LEU A 160 4.93 -15.91 -13.22
CA LEU A 160 3.84 -15.10 -12.68
C LEU A 160 3.39 -15.71 -11.35
N LEU A 161 3.65 -15.03 -10.24
CA LEU A 161 3.47 -15.58 -8.90
C LEU A 161 3.02 -14.52 -7.89
N HIS A 162 2.02 -14.84 -7.06
CA HIS A 162 1.62 -14.03 -5.91
C HIS A 162 2.33 -14.57 -4.66
N THR A 163 3.17 -13.79 -3.96
CA THR A 163 4.05 -14.31 -2.89
C THR A 163 4.64 -13.21 -2.00
N SER A 164 4.97 -13.51 -0.75
CA SER A 164 5.60 -12.55 0.17
C SER A 164 7.14 -12.51 0.16
N LEU A 165 7.83 -13.30 -0.68
CA LEU A 165 9.32 -13.38 -0.80
C LEU A 165 10.07 -13.30 0.56
N THR A 166 10.43 -14.46 1.10
CA THR A 166 11.06 -14.65 2.43
C THR A 166 12.35 -13.86 2.65
N GLY A 167 12.64 -13.57 3.92
CA GLY A 167 13.82 -12.82 4.36
C GLY A 167 13.57 -11.32 4.53
N ARG A 168 12.32 -10.87 4.40
CA ARG A 168 11.90 -9.47 4.52
C ARG A 168 10.97 -9.30 5.71
N ALA A 169 11.13 -8.20 6.45
CA ALA A 169 10.33 -7.89 7.63
C ALA A 169 8.95 -7.35 7.23
N GLY A 170 7.90 -7.73 7.96
CA GLY A 170 6.59 -7.03 7.92
C GLY A 170 5.48 -7.67 7.08
N HIS A 171 5.64 -8.87 6.52
CA HIS A 171 4.58 -9.53 5.73
C HIS A 171 4.22 -10.92 6.28
N GLU A 172 2.94 -11.26 6.21
CA GLU A 172 2.48 -12.63 6.51
C GLU A 172 3.12 -13.61 5.51
N PRO A 173 3.52 -14.82 5.95
CA PRO A 173 4.22 -15.78 5.10
C PRO A 173 3.24 -16.48 4.14
N TYR A 174 2.66 -15.73 3.21
CA TYR A 174 1.82 -16.26 2.13
C TYR A 174 2.66 -16.67 0.93
N ALA A 175 2.50 -17.94 0.56
CA ALA A 175 3.28 -18.65 -0.45
C ALA A 175 4.77 -18.27 -0.42
N PRO A 176 5.45 -18.41 0.73
CA PRO A 176 6.79 -17.90 0.93
C PRO A 176 7.76 -18.52 -0.08
N CYS A 177 8.55 -17.72 -0.78
CA CYS A 177 9.63 -18.19 -1.65
C CYS A 177 10.96 -17.50 -1.32
N THR A 178 12.09 -18.03 -1.80
CA THR A 178 13.41 -17.36 -1.66
C THR A 178 13.88 -16.82 -3.00
N LEU A 179 14.72 -15.80 -2.98
CA LEU A 179 15.32 -15.24 -4.19
C LEU A 179 16.16 -16.29 -4.93
N GLU A 180 16.90 -17.11 -4.19
CA GLU A 180 17.67 -18.23 -4.75
C GLU A 180 16.76 -19.29 -5.38
N GLY A 181 15.60 -19.54 -4.76
CA GLY A 181 14.59 -20.46 -5.28
C GLY A 181 14.04 -20.01 -6.63
N LEU A 182 13.69 -18.72 -6.74
CA LEU A 182 13.26 -18.11 -8.00
C LEU A 182 14.36 -18.12 -9.07
N ALA A 183 15.59 -17.77 -8.67
CA ALA A 183 16.75 -17.75 -9.57
C ALA A 183 17.10 -19.14 -10.12
N SER A 184 16.91 -20.19 -9.31
CA SER A 184 17.18 -21.58 -9.69
C SER A 184 16.32 -22.11 -10.84
N LYS A 185 15.24 -21.40 -11.21
CA LYS A 185 14.38 -21.75 -12.35
C LYS A 185 14.91 -21.26 -13.70
N GLY A 186 15.85 -20.31 -13.68
CA GLY A 186 16.47 -19.77 -14.89
C GLY A 186 15.55 -18.87 -15.72
N TYR A 187 14.55 -18.25 -15.10
CA TYR A 187 13.62 -17.36 -15.79
C TYR A 187 14.25 -15.97 -16.02
N ASP A 188 13.84 -15.32 -17.11
CA ASP A 188 14.28 -13.98 -17.49
C ASP A 188 13.57 -12.88 -16.66
N TYR A 189 12.32 -13.16 -16.26
CA TYR A 189 11.49 -12.24 -15.49
C TYR A 189 10.56 -12.98 -14.51
N TRP A 190 10.48 -12.48 -13.28
CA TRP A 190 9.49 -12.86 -12.27
C TRP A 190 8.57 -11.67 -12.00
N ALA A 191 7.32 -11.82 -12.46
CA ALA A 191 6.20 -10.92 -12.20
C ALA A 191 5.55 -11.32 -10.87
N LEU A 192 5.93 -10.60 -9.80
CA LEU A 192 5.42 -10.84 -8.45
C LEU A 192 4.31 -9.86 -8.05
N GLY A 193 3.31 -10.37 -7.33
CA GLY A 193 2.31 -9.58 -6.60
C GLY A 193 2.29 -9.94 -5.11
N HIS A 194 1.35 -9.36 -4.35
CA HIS A 194 1.14 -9.43 -2.89
C HIS A 194 1.69 -8.21 -2.14
N VAL A 195 2.89 -7.76 -2.50
CA VAL A 195 3.52 -6.59 -1.89
C VAL A 195 3.02 -5.32 -2.60
N HIS A 196 2.23 -4.49 -1.89
CA HIS A 196 1.62 -3.29 -2.47
C HIS A 196 2.62 -2.16 -2.76
N GLN A 197 3.84 -2.24 -2.22
CA GLN A 197 4.91 -1.33 -2.59
C GLN A 197 5.66 -1.87 -3.81
N GLY A 198 5.55 -1.15 -4.93
CA GLY A 198 6.27 -1.52 -6.14
C GLY A 198 7.78 -1.47 -5.95
N GLU A 199 8.48 -2.52 -6.38
CA GLU A 199 9.92 -2.71 -6.16
C GLU A 199 10.54 -3.56 -7.27
N VAL A 200 11.73 -3.16 -7.74
CA VAL A 200 12.62 -4.02 -8.54
C VAL A 200 13.65 -4.61 -7.60
N VAL A 201 13.49 -5.89 -7.25
CA VAL A 201 14.34 -6.60 -6.28
C VAL A 201 15.75 -6.79 -6.84
N GLN A 202 15.85 -7.16 -8.12
CA GLN A 202 17.10 -7.30 -8.86
C GLN A 202 16.86 -7.29 -10.37
N THR A 203 17.92 -7.05 -11.14
CA THR A 203 17.86 -6.88 -12.61
C THR A 203 18.68 -7.88 -13.42
N HIS A 204 19.60 -8.64 -12.81
CA HIS A 204 20.38 -9.66 -13.55
C HIS A 204 19.50 -10.85 -13.99
N GLN A 205 18.44 -11.10 -13.24
CA GLN A 205 17.28 -11.95 -13.51
C GLN A 205 16.15 -11.17 -12.89
N TRP A 206 15.30 -10.55 -13.70
CA TRP A 206 14.36 -9.55 -13.20
C TRP A 206 13.43 -10.20 -12.18
N VAL A 207 13.41 -9.68 -10.95
CA VAL A 207 12.45 -10.06 -9.93
C VAL A 207 11.79 -8.79 -9.47
N VAL A 208 10.48 -8.67 -9.72
CA VAL A 208 9.80 -7.39 -9.64
C VAL A 208 8.47 -7.58 -8.93
N PHE A 209 8.22 -6.78 -7.89
CA PHE A 209 6.89 -6.51 -7.36
C PHE A 209 6.33 -5.29 -8.09
N SER A 210 5.19 -5.43 -8.76
CA SER A 210 4.59 -4.27 -9.44
C SER A 210 3.96 -3.28 -8.45
N GLY A 211 3.52 -3.77 -7.28
CA GLY A 211 2.75 -2.99 -6.32
C GLY A 211 1.28 -2.90 -6.70
N ASN A 212 0.49 -2.22 -5.87
CA ASN A 212 -0.89 -1.91 -6.21
C ASN A 212 -0.97 -0.73 -7.19
N ILE A 213 -2.09 -0.64 -7.93
CA ILE A 213 -2.30 0.41 -8.93
C ILE A 213 -2.97 1.67 -8.36
N GLN A 214 -3.59 1.55 -7.19
CA GLN A 214 -4.22 2.64 -6.46
C GLN A 214 -4.09 2.36 -4.97
N ALA A 215 -3.52 3.32 -4.24
CA ALA A 215 -3.40 3.22 -2.80
C ALA A 215 -4.78 3.24 -2.13
N ARG A 216 -4.95 2.38 -1.12
CA ARG A 216 -6.18 2.22 -0.35
C ARG A 216 -6.14 2.93 1.00
N HIS A 217 -4.96 3.24 1.50
CA HIS A 217 -4.76 3.96 2.75
C HIS A 217 -3.38 4.62 2.83
N ILE A 218 -3.22 5.49 3.82
CA ILE A 218 -2.02 6.31 4.04
C ILE A 218 -0.69 5.55 4.18
N ARG A 219 -0.70 4.28 4.59
CA ARG A 219 0.53 3.46 4.65
C ARG A 219 1.06 3.07 3.27
N GLU A 220 0.25 3.22 2.23
CA GLU A 220 0.62 2.99 0.83
C GLU A 220 0.91 4.33 0.14
N ALA A 221 1.64 5.23 0.80
CA ALA A 221 1.95 6.54 0.25
C ALA A 221 2.81 6.47 -1.02
N GLY A 222 2.76 7.54 -1.82
CA GLY A 222 3.52 7.65 -3.06
C GLY A 222 2.80 7.10 -4.29
N ALA A 223 3.50 7.13 -5.43
CA ALA A 223 2.93 6.80 -6.73
C ALA A 223 2.59 5.32 -6.86
N LYS A 224 1.36 5.04 -7.30
CA LYS A 224 0.87 3.68 -7.58
C LYS A 224 0.62 3.47 -9.07
N GLY A 225 0.83 2.25 -9.54
CA GLY A 225 0.96 1.99 -10.96
C GLY A 225 1.34 0.56 -11.34
N CYS A 226 1.91 0.40 -12.52
CA CYS A 226 2.34 -0.89 -13.06
C CYS A 226 3.77 -0.81 -13.64
N ARG A 227 4.26 -1.94 -14.15
CA ARG A 227 5.53 -2.01 -14.88
C ARG A 227 5.28 -2.23 -16.36
N LEU A 228 5.81 -1.34 -17.20
CA LEU A 228 5.89 -1.53 -18.65
C LEU A 228 7.24 -2.17 -18.97
N VAL A 229 7.21 -3.42 -19.38
CA VAL A 229 8.42 -4.23 -19.57
C VAL A 229 8.74 -4.36 -21.05
N THR A 230 9.99 -4.11 -21.42
CA THR A 230 10.47 -4.15 -22.80
C THR A 230 11.32 -5.40 -23.04
N VAL A 231 11.00 -6.12 -24.12
CA VAL A 231 11.73 -7.30 -24.57
C VAL A 231 12.34 -7.06 -25.95
N GLU A 232 13.66 -7.18 -26.03
CA GLU A 232 14.46 -7.07 -27.25
C GLU A 232 15.33 -8.31 -27.41
N ASP A 233 15.32 -8.90 -28.61
CA ASP A 233 16.09 -10.11 -28.94
C ASP A 233 15.96 -11.24 -27.91
N GLY A 234 14.75 -11.43 -27.38
CA GLY A 234 14.42 -12.46 -26.40
C GLY A 234 14.88 -12.16 -24.98
N ARG A 235 15.34 -10.94 -24.68
CA ARG A 235 15.80 -10.51 -23.34
C ARG A 235 15.05 -9.29 -22.85
N ILE A 236 14.87 -9.23 -21.52
CA ILE A 236 14.30 -8.07 -20.85
C ILE A 236 15.36 -6.96 -20.78
N THR A 237 15.07 -5.81 -21.39
CA THR A 237 15.98 -4.65 -21.39
C THR A 237 15.58 -3.59 -20.38
N ASP A 238 14.29 -3.48 -20.07
CA ASP A 238 13.77 -2.46 -19.14
C ASP A 238 12.44 -2.87 -18.49
N ALA A 239 12.16 -2.31 -17.31
CA ALA A 239 10.91 -2.46 -16.57
C ALA A 239 10.49 -1.13 -15.94
N GLU A 240 10.05 -0.21 -16.79
CA GLU A 240 9.69 1.16 -16.44
C GLU A 240 8.44 1.21 -15.55
N PHE A 241 8.46 2.05 -14.51
CA PHE A 241 7.26 2.32 -13.72
C PHE A 241 6.33 3.27 -14.48
N ARG A 242 5.05 2.90 -14.60
CA ARG A 242 4.01 3.75 -15.17
C ARG A 242 2.94 4.01 -14.12
N CYS A 243 2.76 5.27 -13.78
CA CYS A 243 1.81 5.72 -12.76
C CYS A 243 0.37 5.62 -13.29
N LEU A 244 -0.52 5.03 -12.49
CA LEU A 244 -1.92 4.79 -12.86
C LEU A 244 -2.91 5.36 -11.84
N ASP A 245 -2.45 5.72 -10.65
CA ASP A 245 -3.31 6.23 -9.60
C ASP A 245 -4.05 7.51 -9.99
N VAL A 246 -5.19 7.70 -9.35
CA VAL A 246 -6.05 8.87 -9.53
C VAL A 246 -6.23 9.66 -8.23
N LEU A 247 -5.74 9.11 -7.12
CA LEU A 247 -5.64 9.78 -5.82
C LEU A 247 -4.33 9.34 -5.16
N ARG A 248 -3.55 10.31 -4.69
CA ARG A 248 -2.25 10.10 -4.08
C ARG A 248 -2.36 10.20 -2.55
N PHE A 249 -1.92 9.18 -1.83
CA PHE A 249 -1.66 9.33 -0.40
C PHE A 249 -0.24 9.85 -0.19
N ALA A 250 -0.07 10.84 0.67
CA ALA A 250 1.22 11.49 0.93
C ALA A 250 1.50 11.63 2.43
N LEU A 251 2.72 11.27 2.84
CA LEU A 251 3.24 11.51 4.19
C LEU A 251 4.11 12.77 4.15
N CYS A 252 3.49 13.92 4.41
CA CYS A 252 4.16 15.21 4.40
C CYS A 252 4.88 15.43 5.74
N ARG A 253 6.18 15.10 5.77
CA ARG A 253 7.02 15.28 6.94
C ARG A 253 7.63 16.68 6.95
N VAL A 254 7.47 17.39 8.06
CA VAL A 254 7.93 18.77 8.22
C VAL A 254 8.84 18.84 9.44
N ASP A 255 10.14 19.03 9.19
CA ASP A 255 11.10 19.28 10.25
C ASP A 255 10.95 20.70 10.80
N LEU A 256 10.56 20.79 12.08
CA LEU A 256 10.36 22.02 12.83
C LEU A 256 11.54 22.35 13.76
N SER A 257 12.64 21.60 13.69
CA SER A 257 13.88 21.93 14.41
C SER A 257 14.39 23.37 14.18
N PRO A 258 14.29 23.95 12.97
CA PRO A 258 14.71 25.33 12.72
C PRO A 258 13.64 26.38 13.04
N CYS A 259 12.46 26.00 13.52
CA CYS A 259 11.37 26.94 13.83
C CYS A 259 11.45 27.43 15.27
N GLU A 260 11.64 28.74 15.44
CA GLU A 260 11.64 29.40 16.76
C GLU A 260 10.29 30.04 17.13
N ARG A 261 9.39 30.20 16.15
CA ARG A 261 8.09 30.86 16.32
C ARG A 261 6.96 30.12 15.61
N ILE A 262 5.76 30.15 16.18
CA ILE A 262 4.60 29.39 15.69
C ILE A 262 4.19 29.80 14.28
N GLU A 263 4.38 31.07 13.92
CA GLU A 263 4.04 31.60 12.60
C GLU A 263 4.90 30.98 11.50
N ALA A 264 6.16 30.63 11.81
CA ALA A 264 7.05 29.98 10.86
C ALA A 264 6.65 28.52 10.58
N VAL A 265 5.81 27.90 11.44
CA VAL A 265 5.31 26.53 11.22
C VAL A 265 4.34 26.50 10.04
N ALA A 266 3.44 27.48 9.96
CA ALA A 266 2.46 27.56 8.88
C ALA A 266 3.12 27.69 7.51
N ASP A 267 4.13 28.56 7.39
CA ASP A 267 4.87 28.75 6.14
C ASP A 267 5.57 27.46 5.69
N ARG A 268 6.23 26.77 6.64
CA ARG A 268 6.95 25.51 6.37
C ARG A 268 6.01 24.38 5.97
N VAL A 269 4.85 24.28 6.62
CA VAL A 269 3.81 23.31 6.26
C VAL A 269 3.23 23.62 4.89
N ARG A 270 3.00 24.90 4.55
CA ARG A 270 2.53 25.31 3.22
C ARG A 270 3.51 24.89 2.14
N GLU A 271 4.80 25.20 2.31
CA GLU A 271 5.85 24.83 1.37
C GLU A 271 5.90 23.30 1.16
N ALA A 272 5.79 22.53 2.26
CA ALA A 272 5.80 21.08 2.19
C ALA A 272 4.54 20.52 1.47
N MET A 273 3.35 21.06 1.75
CA MET A 273 2.12 20.69 1.03
C MET A 273 2.19 21.04 -0.46
N GLU A 274 2.78 22.18 -0.83
CA GLU A 274 2.98 22.57 -2.22
C GLU A 274 3.91 21.61 -2.97
N CYS A 275 4.96 21.11 -2.31
CA CYS A 275 5.83 20.08 -2.86
C CYS A 275 5.07 18.78 -3.12
N GLU A 276 4.33 18.26 -2.14
CA GLU A 276 3.54 17.03 -2.31
C GLU A 276 2.48 17.16 -3.42
N ARG A 277 1.84 18.34 -3.53
CA ARG A 277 0.89 18.63 -4.61
C ARG A 277 1.55 18.63 -5.99
N ARG A 278 2.76 19.21 -6.10
CA ARG A 278 3.52 19.23 -7.35
C ARG A 278 3.92 17.82 -7.77
N ASP A 279 4.37 17.00 -6.83
CA ASP A 279 4.81 15.62 -7.05
C ASP A 279 3.66 14.65 -7.37
N ALA A 280 2.42 15.05 -7.05
CA ALA A 280 1.22 14.32 -7.46
C ALA A 280 0.79 14.60 -8.92
N GLU A 281 1.45 15.53 -9.61
CA GLU A 281 1.25 15.85 -11.03
C GLU A 281 -0.23 16.11 -11.39
N GLY A 282 -0.93 16.90 -10.56
CA GLY A 282 -2.33 17.27 -10.77
C GLY A 282 -3.36 16.24 -10.28
N ARG A 283 -2.91 15.18 -9.59
CA ARG A 283 -3.83 14.26 -8.90
C ARG A 283 -4.20 14.81 -7.53
N PRO A 284 -5.45 14.59 -7.06
CA PRO A 284 -5.84 14.85 -5.69
C PRO A 284 -4.93 14.13 -4.69
N VAL A 285 -4.53 14.83 -3.62
CA VAL A 285 -3.61 14.34 -2.60
C VAL A 285 -4.31 14.26 -1.25
N ALA A 286 -4.40 13.06 -0.70
CA ALA A 286 -4.75 12.83 0.70
C ALA A 286 -3.48 12.83 1.55
N LEU A 287 -3.29 13.89 2.33
CA LEU A 287 -2.03 14.24 2.94
C LEU A 287 -2.09 14.11 4.45
N ARG A 288 -1.16 13.36 5.02
CA ARG A 288 -0.90 13.34 6.46
C ARG A 288 0.28 14.22 6.77
N VAL A 289 0.05 15.32 7.48
CA VAL A 289 1.11 16.20 7.97
C VAL A 289 1.71 15.58 9.21
N VAL A 290 3.02 15.38 9.21
CA VAL A 290 3.78 14.93 10.38
C VAL A 290 4.76 16.03 10.75
N LEU A 291 4.50 16.72 11.86
CA LEU A 291 5.41 17.71 12.42
C LEU A 291 6.46 16.97 13.25
N GLU A 292 7.73 17.05 12.86
CA GLU A 292 8.81 16.28 13.49
C GLU A 292 10.02 17.17 13.82
N GLY A 293 11.01 16.57 14.49
CA GLY A 293 12.23 17.26 14.92
C GLY A 293 12.21 17.72 16.37
N ARG A 294 13.34 18.25 16.83
CA ARG A 294 13.49 18.80 18.19
C ARG A 294 13.14 20.28 18.15
N SER A 295 12.00 20.67 18.72
CA SER A 295 11.45 22.02 18.57
C SER A 295 11.26 22.72 19.91
N ALA A 296 11.58 24.02 19.96
CA ALA A 296 11.24 24.91 21.08
C ALA A 296 9.73 25.03 21.27
N LEU A 297 8.97 24.76 20.21
CA LEU A 297 7.53 24.95 20.13
C LEU A 297 6.74 23.71 20.57
N HIS A 298 7.41 22.64 21.02
CA HIS A 298 6.80 21.33 21.30
C HIS A 298 5.48 21.42 22.11
N GLU A 299 5.52 22.05 23.28
CA GLU A 299 4.33 22.21 24.13
C GLU A 299 3.25 23.06 23.47
N GLN A 300 3.66 24.14 22.80
CA GLN A 300 2.75 25.05 22.11
C GLN A 300 2.05 24.36 20.94
N LEU A 301 2.73 23.48 20.21
CA LEU A 301 2.17 22.70 19.10
C LEU A 301 1.08 21.76 19.60
N HIS A 302 1.32 21.04 20.71
CA HIS A 302 0.32 20.15 21.31
C HIS A 302 -0.88 20.93 21.86
N ARG A 303 -0.65 22.07 22.52
CA ARG A 303 -1.74 22.94 23.01
C ARG A 303 -2.60 23.51 21.87
N LEU A 304 -1.99 23.82 20.73
CA LEU A 304 -2.68 24.41 19.58
C LEU A 304 -3.11 23.36 18.54
N GLU A 305 -3.08 22.07 18.85
CA GLU A 305 -3.29 21.01 17.85
C GLU A 305 -4.59 21.18 17.06
N GLU A 306 -5.71 21.43 17.74
CA GLU A 306 -7.00 21.61 17.06
C GLU A 306 -7.00 22.82 16.13
N ARG A 307 -6.45 23.95 16.60
CA ARG A 307 -6.32 25.16 15.80
C ARG A 307 -5.41 24.95 14.59
N LEU A 308 -4.25 24.34 14.79
CA LEU A 308 -3.30 24.03 13.71
C LEU A 308 -3.92 23.09 12.68
N ARG A 309 -4.68 22.10 13.14
CA ARG A 309 -5.41 21.18 12.26
C ARG A 309 -6.40 21.94 11.37
N ASP A 310 -7.17 22.87 11.93
CA ASP A 310 -8.12 23.66 11.15
C ASP A 310 -7.42 24.67 10.22
N ASP A 311 -6.35 25.32 10.68
CA ASP A 311 -5.52 26.21 9.85
C ASP A 311 -4.92 25.43 8.65
N PHE A 312 -4.43 24.21 8.87
CA PHE A 312 -3.89 23.34 7.82
C PHE A 312 -4.97 22.80 6.88
N ARG A 313 -6.21 22.61 7.35
CA ARG A 313 -7.34 22.27 6.46
C ARG A 313 -7.67 23.42 5.51
N VAL A 314 -7.73 24.65 6.04
CA VAL A 314 -7.94 25.85 5.22
C VAL A 314 -6.81 26.01 4.21
N MET A 315 -5.57 25.79 4.63
CA MET A 315 -4.40 25.83 3.76
C MET A 315 -4.45 24.78 2.64
N ALA A 316 -4.81 23.53 2.96
CA ALA A 316 -4.98 22.47 1.97
C ALA A 316 -6.08 22.81 0.95
N ALA A 317 -7.21 23.36 1.43
CA ALA A 317 -8.31 23.79 0.56
C ALA A 317 -7.91 24.95 -0.37
N ASP A 318 -7.13 25.92 0.13
CA ASP A 318 -6.58 27.05 -0.64
C ASP A 318 -5.62 26.60 -1.75
N LEU A 319 -4.81 25.57 -1.48
CA LEU A 319 -3.90 24.98 -2.48
C LEU A 319 -4.64 24.25 -3.62
N GLY A 320 -5.86 23.79 -3.36
CA GLY A 320 -6.65 22.97 -4.29
C GLY A 320 -6.07 21.58 -4.50
N ASP A 321 -6.91 20.59 -4.76
CA ASP A 321 -6.53 19.18 -4.96
C ASP A 321 -5.69 18.57 -3.82
N VAL A 322 -5.63 19.20 -2.65
CA VAL A 322 -4.97 18.69 -1.45
C VAL A 322 -5.99 18.62 -0.34
N TRP A 323 -5.94 17.53 0.40
CA TRP A 323 -6.85 17.28 1.51
C TRP A 323 -6.08 16.77 2.71
N LEU A 324 -6.28 17.41 3.86
CA LEU A 324 -5.64 16.99 5.11
C LEU A 324 -6.35 15.74 5.66
N GLU A 325 -5.69 14.59 5.54
CA GLU A 325 -6.12 13.33 6.13
C GLU A 325 -5.96 13.32 7.63
N LYS A 326 -4.80 13.74 8.13
CA LYS A 326 -4.49 13.80 9.56
C LYS A 326 -3.31 14.73 9.83
N LEU A 327 -3.37 15.43 10.96
CA LEU A 327 -2.20 16.06 11.58
C LEU A 327 -1.63 15.12 12.64
N ARG A 328 -0.33 14.85 12.59
CA ARG A 328 0.42 14.15 13.63
C ARG A 328 1.53 15.06 14.14
N ILE A 329 1.57 15.27 15.46
CA ILE A 329 2.65 15.99 16.12
C ILE A 329 3.61 14.95 16.71
N ALA A 330 4.77 14.80 16.09
CA ALA A 330 5.85 13.88 16.47
C ALA A 330 7.14 14.66 16.84
N THR A 331 6.99 15.91 17.29
CA THR A 331 8.12 16.73 17.75
C THR A 331 8.63 16.27 19.11
N LYS A 332 9.87 16.63 19.43
CA LYS A 332 10.47 16.43 20.75
C LYS A 332 10.88 17.79 21.34
N PRO A 333 10.85 17.99 22.67
CA PRO A 333 11.34 19.23 23.26
C PRO A 333 12.86 19.40 23.08
N LEU A 334 13.34 20.65 22.97
CA LEU A 334 14.78 20.97 22.85
C LEU A 334 15.60 20.55 24.07
N ALA A 335 14.99 20.61 25.25
CA ALA A 335 15.58 20.13 26.50
C ALA A 335 14.71 19.03 27.09
N SER A 336 15.31 17.92 27.51
CA SER A 336 14.67 16.96 28.42
C SER A 336 14.62 17.49 29.87
N GLY A 337 14.59 18.81 30.09
CA GLY A 337 15.03 19.44 31.35
C GLY A 337 14.32 20.72 31.75
N GLY A 338 13.03 20.86 31.47
CA GLY A 338 12.15 21.75 32.26
C GLY A 338 11.54 20.92 33.38
N ASP A 339 11.59 21.42 34.62
CA ASP A 339 11.24 20.72 35.86
C ASP A 339 10.30 19.54 35.66
N ALA A 340 10.80 18.32 35.88
CA ALA A 340 9.90 17.20 36.12
C ALA A 340 8.92 17.68 37.19
N PRO A 341 7.60 17.59 36.95
CA PRO A 341 6.63 18.03 37.96
C PRO A 341 7.03 17.38 39.27
N ASP A 342 7.11 18.19 40.34
CA ASP A 342 7.60 17.75 41.65
C ASP A 342 7.08 16.34 41.92
N ALA A 343 7.97 15.39 42.19
CA ALA A 343 7.62 13.96 42.20
C ALA A 343 6.47 13.67 43.19
N ASP A 344 6.34 14.53 44.21
CA ASP A 344 5.29 14.50 45.23
C ASP A 344 4.01 15.27 44.87
N SER A 345 3.96 15.92 43.70
CA SER A 345 2.75 16.56 43.17
C SER A 345 1.85 15.54 42.47
N PRO A 346 0.52 15.77 42.40
CA PRO A 346 -0.39 14.92 41.64
C PRO A 346 0.01 14.76 40.17
N LEU A 347 0.61 15.80 39.58
CA LEU A 347 1.11 15.80 38.21
C LEU A 347 2.40 14.98 38.09
N GLY A 348 3.31 15.06 39.07
CA GLY A 348 4.51 14.25 39.19
C GLY A 348 4.20 12.76 39.32
N GLY A 349 3.22 12.44 40.17
CA GLY A 349 2.71 11.08 40.33
C GLY A 349 2.10 10.51 39.04
N LEU A 350 1.37 11.31 38.26
CA LEU A 350 0.82 10.88 36.97
C LEU A 350 1.93 10.68 35.91
N VAL A 351 2.89 11.60 35.81
CA VAL A 351 4.03 11.46 34.89
C VAL A 351 4.85 10.22 35.23
N GLN A 352 5.09 9.99 36.52
CA GLN A 352 5.81 8.82 36.99
C GLN A 352 5.02 7.53 36.74
N ALA A 353 3.70 7.55 36.94
CA ALA A 353 2.83 6.43 36.61
C ALA A 353 2.84 6.13 35.10
N ILE A 354 2.82 7.14 34.24
CA ILE A 354 2.89 6.96 32.78
C ILE A 354 4.27 6.50 32.33
N ALA A 355 5.35 7.00 32.95
CA ALA A 355 6.72 6.55 32.65
C ALA A 355 6.98 5.11 33.15
N GLN A 356 6.32 4.70 34.24
CA GLN A 356 6.37 3.36 34.80
C GLN A 356 5.33 2.40 34.19
N LEU A 357 4.41 2.89 33.34
CA LEU A 357 3.56 2.04 32.51
C LEU A 357 4.47 1.24 31.57
N ARG A 358 4.82 0.04 32.05
CA ARG A 358 5.30 -1.03 31.21
C ARG A 358 4.09 -1.57 30.48
N LEU A 359 3.86 -1.02 29.30
CA LEU A 359 3.25 -1.80 28.24
C LEU A 359 4.30 -2.86 27.92
N ASP A 360 4.28 -3.96 28.67
CA ASP A 360 4.99 -5.16 28.23
C ASP A 360 4.55 -5.45 26.79
N SER A 361 5.29 -6.23 26.02
CA SER A 361 4.93 -6.66 24.65
C SER A 361 3.73 -7.62 24.63
N VAL A 362 2.73 -7.28 25.43
CA VAL A 362 1.41 -7.84 25.58
C VAL A 362 0.54 -7.15 24.53
N PRO A 363 -0.08 -7.90 23.61
CA PRO A 363 -0.99 -7.34 22.63
C PRO A 363 -2.06 -6.46 23.30
N LEU A 364 -2.44 -5.35 22.68
CA LEU A 364 -3.49 -4.45 23.18
C LEU A 364 -4.82 -5.19 23.41
N THR A 365 -5.05 -6.32 22.73
CA THR A 365 -6.19 -7.22 22.97
C THR A 365 -6.18 -7.87 24.35
N GLU A 366 -5.01 -8.15 24.92
CA GLU A 366 -4.91 -8.70 26.28
C GLU A 366 -5.06 -7.59 27.35
N MET A 367 -4.71 -6.35 27.01
CA MET A 367 -4.89 -5.19 27.89
C MET A 367 -6.33 -4.67 27.92
N VAL A 368 -7.02 -4.77 26.79
CA VAL A 368 -8.42 -4.35 26.61
C VAL A 368 -9.15 -5.48 25.89
N PRO A 369 -9.79 -6.42 26.63
CA PRO A 369 -10.44 -7.61 26.06
C PRO A 369 -11.48 -7.29 24.98
N GLU A 370 -12.09 -6.10 25.03
CA GLU A 370 -13.03 -5.60 24.04
C GLU A 370 -12.37 -5.40 22.65
N PHE A 371 -11.06 -5.15 22.60
CA PHE A 371 -10.31 -5.08 21.36
C PHE A 371 -10.15 -6.43 20.68
N GLU A 372 -10.26 -7.56 21.39
CA GLU A 372 -10.24 -8.87 20.75
C GLU A 372 -11.52 -9.13 19.94
N ALA A 373 -12.66 -8.68 20.47
CA ALA A 373 -13.94 -8.70 19.76
C ALA A 373 -13.95 -7.73 18.56
N LEU A 374 -13.15 -6.66 18.59
CA LEU A 374 -12.94 -5.76 17.46
C LEU A 374 -11.97 -6.35 16.43
N ARG A 375 -10.79 -6.82 16.87
CA ARG A 375 -9.75 -7.44 16.05
C ARG A 375 -10.27 -8.62 15.23
N SER A 376 -11.06 -9.50 15.85
CA SER A 376 -11.70 -10.64 15.17
C SER A 376 -12.76 -10.24 14.13
N LYS A 377 -13.23 -8.99 14.14
CA LYS A 377 -14.19 -8.43 13.16
C LYS A 377 -13.53 -7.52 12.14
N LEU A 378 -12.23 -7.23 12.27
CA LEU A 378 -11.50 -6.39 11.33
C LEU A 378 -11.00 -7.23 10.16
N PRO A 379 -11.08 -6.70 8.92
CA PRO A 379 -10.44 -7.30 7.76
C PRO A 379 -8.93 -7.48 7.95
N ALA A 380 -8.35 -8.58 7.42
CA ALA A 380 -6.95 -8.95 7.61
C ALA A 380 -5.95 -7.89 7.11
N GLU A 381 -6.36 -7.09 6.12
CA GLU A 381 -5.54 -6.01 5.55
C GLU A 381 -5.34 -4.83 6.53
N LEU A 382 -6.14 -4.72 7.60
CA LEU A 382 -5.88 -3.78 8.71
C LEU A 382 -4.85 -4.32 9.71
N LEU A 383 -4.61 -5.63 9.72
CA LEU A 383 -3.78 -6.33 10.68
C LEU A 383 -2.39 -6.70 10.10
N GLY A 384 -2.26 -6.77 8.77
CA GLY A 384 -1.06 -7.24 8.05
C GLY A 384 0.21 -6.42 8.28
N ASP A 385 0.37 -5.27 7.59
CA ASP A 385 1.67 -4.58 7.51
C ASP A 385 2.12 -3.88 8.81
N ALA A 386 1.23 -3.76 9.81
CA ALA A 386 1.53 -3.44 11.20
C ALA A 386 0.24 -3.62 12.00
N ASP A 387 0.12 -4.72 12.75
CA ASP A 387 -1.04 -5.04 13.57
C ASP A 387 -1.28 -3.90 14.58
N PRO A 388 -2.34 -3.08 14.42
CA PRO A 388 -2.62 -1.98 15.32
C PRO A 388 -2.93 -2.45 16.75
N PHE A 389 -3.20 -3.75 16.95
CA PHE A 389 -3.40 -4.38 18.25
C PHE A 389 -2.16 -5.12 18.76
N GLY A 390 -1.14 -5.29 17.94
CA GLY A 390 0.16 -5.84 18.31
C GLY A 390 1.30 -4.95 17.82
N PRO A 391 1.33 -3.64 18.19
CA PRO A 391 2.44 -2.79 17.84
C PRO A 391 3.76 -3.38 18.36
N ASP A 392 4.82 -3.25 17.57
CA ASP A 392 6.18 -3.60 18.00
C ASP A 392 6.64 -2.71 19.17
N GLU A 393 7.81 -3.01 19.77
CA GLU A 393 8.34 -2.23 20.90
C GLU A 393 8.45 -0.73 20.57
N GLU A 394 8.78 -0.39 19.32
CA GLU A 394 8.87 0.99 18.86
C GLU A 394 7.47 1.63 18.76
N GLY A 395 6.48 0.95 18.18
CA GLY A 395 5.09 1.39 18.11
C GLY A 395 4.42 1.55 19.48
N LEU A 396 4.71 0.66 20.43
CA LEU A 396 4.25 0.77 21.83
C LEU A 396 4.88 1.97 22.53
N ALA A 397 6.18 2.21 22.31
CA ALA A 397 6.86 3.39 22.84
C ALA A 397 6.28 4.69 22.27
N MET A 398 5.99 4.73 20.97
CA MET A 398 5.33 5.87 20.32
C MET A 398 3.93 6.12 20.87
N LEU A 399 3.10 5.08 21.03
CA LEU A 399 1.76 5.21 21.59
C LEU A 399 1.79 5.73 23.03
N ARG A 400 2.71 5.22 23.85
CA ARG A 400 2.91 5.71 25.22
C ARG A 400 3.30 7.18 25.24
N ASP A 401 4.23 7.59 24.39
CA ASP A 401 4.65 8.98 24.30
C ASP A 401 3.50 9.89 23.80
N GLU A 402 2.72 9.48 22.80
CA GLU A 402 1.53 10.21 22.35
C GLU A 402 0.48 10.37 23.46
N VAL A 403 0.20 9.30 24.21
CA VAL A 403 -0.74 9.34 25.36
C VAL A 403 -0.20 10.26 26.47
N ARG A 404 1.11 10.20 26.76
CA ARG A 404 1.75 11.08 27.74
C ARG A 404 1.56 12.54 27.35
N GLU A 405 1.94 12.92 26.14
CA GLU A 405 1.87 14.32 25.69
C GLU A 405 0.42 14.83 25.62
N MET A 406 -0.52 13.99 25.17
CA MET A 406 -1.95 14.34 25.16
C MET A 406 -2.49 14.61 26.57
N LEU A 407 -2.12 13.78 27.56
CA LEU A 407 -2.57 13.95 28.94
C LEU A 407 -1.92 15.20 29.58
N MET A 408 -0.64 15.44 29.31
CA MET A 408 0.08 16.62 29.82
C MET A 408 -0.51 17.92 29.26
N ALA A 409 -0.84 17.95 27.97
CA ALA A 409 -1.49 19.10 27.34
C ALA A 409 -2.85 19.42 27.96
N ARG A 410 -3.71 18.41 28.18
CA ARG A 410 -5.05 18.59 28.78
C ARG A 410 -5.01 19.02 30.25
N LEU A 411 -4.00 18.61 31.01
CA LEU A 411 -3.87 18.98 32.42
C LEU A 411 -3.43 20.43 32.62
N GLN A 412 -2.67 20.98 31.66
CA GLN A 412 -2.30 22.40 31.67
C GLN A 412 -3.47 23.33 31.29
N GLU A 413 -4.49 22.83 30.59
CA GLU A 413 -5.71 23.60 30.27
C GLU A 413 -6.72 23.68 31.44
N GLY A 414 -6.61 22.77 32.41
CA GLY A 414 -7.51 22.70 33.57
C GLY A 414 -6.98 23.37 34.85
N ALA A 415 -5.84 24.07 34.77
CA ALA A 415 -5.16 24.72 35.91
C ALA A 415 -5.39 26.24 35.97
#